data_AF-A0A7Y4LVV6-F1
#
_entry.id   AF-A0A7Y4LVV6-F1
#
_cell.length_a   1.000
_cell.length_b   1.000
_cell.length_c   1.000
_cell.angle_alpha   90.00
_cell.angle_beta   90.00
_cell.angle_gamma   90.00
#
_symmetry.space_group_name_H-M   'P 1'
#
loop_
_entity.id
_entity.type
_entity.pdbx_description
1 polymer ?
#
loop_
_entity_poly.entity_id
_entity_poly.type
_entity_poly.pdbx_seq_one_letter_code
_entity_poly.pdbx_strand_id
1 'polypeptide(L)'
;MAMTVHDAKIAIGMLARGDNQHDAAAWFGENQARIVEASQGKFGTTEAAPAAELPPKGPPGIKGRRLYAFVEKAIKALEDGDAASALQRLSDGVDRYNRSE
;
A
#
# COMPACT_ATOMS: atom_id res chain seq x y z
N MET A 1 -13.13 6.76 2.75
CA MET A 1 -13.49 5.43 2.20
C MET A 1 -13.68 4.51 3.37
N ALA A 2 -14.62 3.55 3.32
CA ALA A 2 -14.79 2.59 4.40
C ALA A 2 -13.86 1.39 4.19
N MET A 3 -13.19 0.94 5.25
CA MET A 3 -12.33 -0.25 5.23
C MET A 3 -13.11 -1.49 4.79
N THR A 4 -12.61 -2.21 3.79
CA THR A 4 -13.24 -3.42 3.25
C THR A 4 -12.81 -4.68 4.01
N VAL A 5 -13.45 -5.82 3.72
CA VAL A 5 -13.02 -7.13 4.26
C VAL A 5 -11.59 -7.46 3.84
N HIS A 6 -11.20 -7.13 2.61
CA HIS A 6 -9.83 -7.37 2.13
C HIS A 6 -8.81 -6.48 2.84
N ASP A 7 -9.13 -5.19 3.04
CA ASP A 7 -8.30 -4.29 3.83
C ASP A 7 -8.13 -4.79 5.28
N ALA A 8 -9.20 -5.34 5.87
CA ALA A 8 -9.14 -5.95 7.19
C ALA A 8 -8.16 -7.13 7.22
N LYS A 9 -8.17 -8.02 6.22
CA LYS A 9 -7.20 -9.12 6.14
C LYS A 9 -5.76 -8.61 6.07
N ILE A 10 -5.50 -7.56 5.27
CA ILE A 10 -4.16 -6.95 5.19
C ILE A 10 -3.79 -6.34 6.55
N ALA A 11 -4.67 -5.57 7.19
CA ALA A 11 -4.42 -4.99 8.50
C ALA A 11 -4.10 -6.05 9.56
N ILE A 12 -4.86 -7.15 9.59
CA ILE A 12 -4.61 -8.28 10.49
C ILE A 12 -3.25 -8.91 10.21
N GLY A 13 -2.88 -9.12 8.94
CA GLY A 13 -1.58 -9.65 8.57
C GLY A 13 -0.41 -8.71 8.94
N MET A 14 -0.58 -7.40 8.81
CA MET A 14 0.39 -6.41 9.28
C MET A 14 0.60 -6.50 10.79
N LEU A 15 -0.47 -6.63 11.58
CA LEU A 15 -0.35 -6.85 13.03
C LEU A 15 0.32 -8.18 13.37
N ALA A 16 -0.03 -9.26 12.66
CA ALA A 16 0.58 -10.58 12.85
C ALA A 16 2.08 -10.57 12.53
N ARG A 17 2.52 -9.72 11.58
CA ARG A 17 3.94 -9.47 11.28
C ARG A 17 4.67 -8.64 12.34
N GLY A 18 3.94 -8.04 13.29
CA GLY A 18 4.48 -7.18 14.34
C GLY A 18 4.68 -5.73 13.89
N ASP A 19 3.83 -5.24 13.00
CA ASP A 19 3.82 -3.82 12.61
C ASP A 19 3.11 -2.95 13.66
N ASN A 20 3.49 -1.68 13.74
CA ASN A 20 2.83 -0.71 14.61
C ASN A 20 1.40 -0.43 14.09
N GLN A 21 0.41 -0.40 14.99
CA GLN A 21 -0.99 -0.09 14.64
C GLN A 21 -1.15 1.27 13.96
N HIS A 22 -0.35 2.26 14.36
CA HIS A 22 -0.35 3.59 13.75
C HIS A 22 0.10 3.53 12.29
N ASP A 23 1.18 2.81 12.02
CA ASP A 23 1.73 2.63 10.67
C ASP A 23 0.75 1.84 9.79
N ALA A 24 0.16 0.76 10.32
CA ALA A 24 -0.87 0.00 9.64
C ALA A 24 -2.08 0.86 9.29
N ALA A 25 -2.58 1.66 10.24
CA ALA A 25 -3.72 2.56 10.03
C ALA A 25 -3.46 3.57 8.90
N ALA A 26 -2.23 4.06 8.79
CA ALA A 26 -1.84 5.00 7.74
C ALA A 26 -1.95 4.42 6.32
N TRP A 27 -1.80 3.11 6.12
CA TRP A 27 -2.02 2.44 4.82
C TRP A 27 -3.44 2.60 4.28
N PHE A 28 -4.41 2.65 5.19
CA PHE A 28 -5.84 2.70 4.89
C PHE A 28 -6.44 4.11 5.07
N GLY A 29 -5.67 5.07 5.59
CA GLY A 29 -6.18 6.40 5.92
C GLY A 29 -7.20 6.38 7.06
N GLU A 30 -7.07 5.42 7.97
CA GLU A 30 -8.00 5.15 9.07
C GLU A 30 -7.33 5.45 10.42
N ASN A 31 -8.08 5.33 11.51
CA ASN A 31 -7.56 5.45 12.87
C ASN A 31 -7.07 4.08 13.40
N GLN A 32 -6.12 4.06 14.34
CA GLN A 32 -5.62 2.84 14.98
C GLN A 32 -6.72 1.97 15.61
N ALA A 33 -7.79 2.61 16.11
CA ALA A 33 -8.97 1.91 16.62
C ALA A 33 -9.60 1.01 15.53
N ARG A 34 -9.64 1.46 14.28
CA ARG A 34 -10.17 0.69 13.14
C ARG A 34 -9.36 -0.58 12.88
N ILE A 35 -8.04 -0.51 13.07
CA ILE A 35 -7.13 -1.65 12.94
C ILE A 35 -7.35 -2.67 14.06
N VAL A 36 -7.63 -2.21 15.28
CA VAL A 36 -8.04 -3.09 16.39
C VAL A 36 -9.41 -3.74 16.12
N GLU A 37 -10.36 -3.00 15.57
CA GLU A 37 -11.65 -3.57 15.18
C GLU A 37 -11.52 -4.66 14.10
N ALA A 38 -10.56 -4.49 13.18
CA ALA A 38 -10.21 -5.52 12.19
C ALA A 38 -9.79 -6.83 12.85
N SER A 39 -8.84 -6.77 13.80
CA SER A 39 -8.36 -7.97 14.50
C SER A 39 -9.40 -8.63 15.40
N GLN A 40 -10.44 -7.90 15.78
CA GLN A 40 -11.60 -8.42 16.52
C GLN A 40 -12.68 -9.03 15.62
N GLY A 41 -12.50 -9.02 14.31
CA GLY A 41 -13.46 -9.61 13.37
C GLY A 41 -14.66 -8.74 13.04
N LYS A 42 -14.66 -7.44 13.38
CA LYS A 42 -15.79 -6.53 13.12
C LYS A 42 -16.09 -6.31 11.63
N PHE A 43 -15.17 -6.75 10.76
CA PHE A 43 -15.27 -6.68 9.30
C PHE A 43 -15.64 -8.04 8.68
N GLY A 44 -16.12 -9.00 9.48
CA GLY A 44 -16.57 -10.31 9.00
C GLY A 44 -15.45 -11.31 8.72
N THR A 45 -14.21 -11.00 9.13
CA THR A 45 -13.06 -11.91 9.03
C THR A 45 -12.04 -11.62 10.12
N THR A 46 -11.39 -12.66 10.60
CA THR A 46 -10.18 -12.60 11.46
C THR A 46 -8.96 -13.19 10.75
N GLU A 47 -9.09 -13.49 9.45
CA GLU A 47 -8.02 -14.08 8.66
C GLU A 47 -6.97 -13.04 8.30
N ALA A 48 -5.69 -13.38 8.50
CA ALA A 48 -4.58 -12.59 8.03
C ALA A 48 -4.35 -12.79 6.53
N ALA A 49 -4.07 -11.71 5.79
CA ALA A 49 -3.51 -11.82 4.44
C ALA A 49 -2.11 -12.45 4.50
N PRO A 50 -1.69 -13.22 3.47
CA PRO A 50 -0.37 -13.82 3.41
C PRO A 50 0.73 -12.75 3.31
N ALA A 51 1.93 -13.08 3.80
CA ALA A 51 3.04 -12.13 3.87
C ALA A 51 3.43 -11.50 2.51
N ALA A 52 3.20 -12.22 1.41
CA ALA A 52 3.47 -11.74 0.04
C ALA A 52 2.51 -10.62 -0.42
N GLU A 53 1.34 -10.49 0.21
CA GLU A 53 0.35 -9.45 -0.11
C GLU A 53 0.46 -8.24 0.83
N LEU A 54 1.25 -8.35 1.90
CA LEU A 54 1.39 -7.27 2.86
C LEU A 54 2.23 -6.13 2.28
N PRO A 55 1.83 -4.86 2.49
CA PRO A 55 2.69 -3.74 2.13
C PRO A 55 4.00 -3.78 2.93
N PRO A 56 5.03 -3.01 2.54
CA PRO A 56 6.23 -2.84 3.34
C PRO A 56 5.92 -2.38 4.77
N LYS A 57 6.78 -2.76 5.72
CA LYS A 57 6.66 -2.33 7.12
C LYS A 57 6.87 -0.81 7.24
N GLY A 58 6.12 -0.18 8.15
CA GLY A 58 6.13 1.26 8.39
C GLY A 58 4.99 2.00 7.67
N PRO A 59 4.82 3.30 7.90
CA PRO A 59 3.72 4.07 7.33
C PRO A 59 3.96 4.32 5.84
N PRO A 60 2.90 4.41 5.01
CA PRO A 60 3.06 4.74 3.59
C PRO A 60 3.53 6.20 3.45
N GLY A 61 4.79 6.42 3.11
CA GLY A 61 5.22 7.73 2.64
C GLY A 61 4.47 8.07 1.34
N ILE A 62 3.58 9.08 1.35
CA ILE A 62 2.70 9.41 0.21
C ILE A 62 3.50 9.59 -1.09
N LYS A 63 4.64 10.28 -1.02
CA LYS A 63 5.54 10.46 -2.16
C LYS A 63 6.14 9.15 -2.66
N GLY A 64 6.63 8.31 -1.75
CA GLY A 64 7.19 7.00 -2.08
C GLY A 64 6.16 6.05 -2.69
N ARG A 65 4.95 5.99 -2.12
CA ARG A 65 3.84 5.17 -2.64
C ARG A 65 3.44 5.57 -4.06
N ARG A 66 3.34 6.88 -4.31
CA ARG A 66 3.04 7.42 -5.64
C ARG A 66 4.16 7.08 -6.63
N LEU A 67 5.42 7.29 -6.25
CA LEU A 67 6.58 6.96 -7.10
C LEU A 67 6.60 5.46 -7.44
N TYR A 68 6.38 4.59 -6.44
CA TYR A 68 6.33 3.15 -6.62
C TYR A 68 5.28 2.74 -7.67
N ALA A 69 4.09 3.35 -7.68
CA ALA A 69 3.07 3.08 -8.69
C ALA A 69 3.49 3.49 -10.12
N PHE A 70 4.36 4.49 -10.29
CA PHE A 70 4.95 4.80 -11.60
C PHE A 70 5.99 3.75 -12.00
N VAL A 71 6.81 3.28 -11.05
CA VAL A 71 7.80 2.23 -11.26
C VAL A 71 7.13 0.92 -11.70
N GLU A 72 6.06 0.48 -11.04
CA GLU A 72 5.32 -0.73 -11.45
C GLU A 72 4.79 -0.64 -12.88
N LYS A 73 4.23 0.50 -13.26
CA LYS A 73 3.76 0.74 -14.64
C LYS A 73 4.91 0.75 -15.65
N ALA A 74 6.06 1.29 -15.27
CA ALA A 74 7.24 1.29 -16.12
C ALA A 74 7.81 -0.13 -16.32
N ILE A 75 7.88 -0.92 -15.25
CA ILE A 75 8.28 -2.34 -15.31
C ILE A 75 7.36 -3.10 -16.27
N LYS A 76 6.04 -2.95 -16.11
CA LYS A 76 5.06 -3.58 -17.01
C LYS A 76 5.28 -3.18 -18.48
N ALA A 77 5.50 -1.89 -18.74
CA ALA A 77 5.77 -1.43 -20.10
C ALA A 77 7.07 -2.02 -20.68
N LEU A 78 8.11 -2.23 -19.87
CA LEU A 78 9.34 -2.92 -20.29
C LEU A 78 9.09 -4.40 -20.58
N GLU A 79 8.30 -5.09 -19.74
CA GLU A 79 7.90 -6.48 -19.97
C GLU A 79 7.11 -6.63 -21.28
N ASP A 80 6.30 -5.63 -21.63
CA ASP A 80 5.53 -5.56 -22.86
C ASP A 80 6.38 -5.07 -24.08
N GLY A 81 7.67 -4.76 -23.89
CA GLY A 81 8.58 -4.29 -24.94
C GLY A 81 8.46 -2.81 -25.31
N ASP A 82 7.65 -2.03 -24.58
CA ASP A 82 7.43 -0.60 -24.79
C ASP A 82 8.36 0.25 -23.91
N ALA A 83 9.63 0.32 -24.33
CA ALA A 83 10.65 1.11 -23.65
C ALA A 83 10.34 2.62 -23.64
N ALA A 84 9.61 3.13 -24.64
CA ALA A 84 9.26 4.54 -24.72
C ALA A 84 8.24 4.92 -23.64
N SER A 85 7.17 4.13 -23.48
CA SER A 85 6.22 4.33 -22.39
C SER A 85 6.86 4.14 -21.03
N ALA A 86 7.76 3.15 -20.88
CA ALA A 86 8.48 2.94 -19.63
C ALA A 86 9.28 4.18 -19.21
N LEU A 87 10.06 4.76 -20.13
CA LEU A 87 10.84 5.97 -19.87
C LEU A 87 9.92 7.14 -19.48
N GLN A 88 8.82 7.34 -20.21
CA GLN A 88 7.86 8.40 -19.88
C GLN A 88 7.28 8.24 -18.47
N ARG A 89 6.91 7.01 -18.06
CA ARG A 89 6.38 6.74 -16.72
C ARG A 89 7.39 7.05 -15.62
N LEU A 90 8.66 6.73 -15.84
CA LEU A 90 9.72 7.05 -14.89
C LEU A 90 9.94 8.57 -14.77
N SER A 91 10.01 9.28 -15.89
CA SER A 91 10.11 10.74 -15.90
C SER A 91 8.93 11.41 -15.18
N ASP A 92 7.70 11.01 -15.50
CA ASP A 92 6.48 11.52 -14.82
C ASP A 92 6.52 11.26 -13.30
N GLY A 93 7.03 10.08 -12.90
CA GLY A 93 7.17 9.71 -11.50
C GLY A 93 8.18 10.57 -10.76
N VAL A 94 9.34 10.85 -11.37
CA VAL A 94 10.37 11.74 -10.82
C VAL A 94 9.85 13.17 -10.70
N ASP A 95 9.23 13.69 -11.75
CA ASP A 95 8.64 15.04 -11.75
C ASP A 95 7.62 15.18 -10.63
N ARG A 96 6.75 14.18 -10.46
CA ARG A 96 5.74 14.20 -9.40
C ARG A 96 6.34 14.09 -8.00
N TYR A 97 7.39 13.29 -7.81
CA TYR A 97 8.07 13.16 -6.53
C TYR A 97 8.71 14.50 -6.08
N ASN A 98 9.29 15.22 -7.03
CA ASN A 98 9.97 16.50 -6.81
C ASN A 98 9.02 17.68 -6.57
N ARG A 99 7.74 17.57 -6.95
CA ARG A 99 6.75 18.60 -6.61
C ARG A 99 6.59 18.72 -5.09
N SER A 100 6.53 19.95 -4.59
CA SER A 100 6.10 20.26 -3.23
C SER A 100 4.57 20.17 -3.19
N GLU A 101 4.06 18.95 -3.01
CA GLU A 101 2.64 18.65 -2.71
C GLU A 101 2.51 18.22 -1.24
#